data_AF-A0A954FZ06-F1
#
_entry.id   AF-A0A954FZ06-F1
#
_cell.length_a   1.000
_cell.length_b   1.000
_cell.length_c   1.000
_cell.angle_alpha   90.00
_cell.angle_beta   90.00
_cell.angle_gamma   90.00
#
_symmetry.space_group_name_H-M   'P 1'
#
loop_
_entity.id
_entity.type
_entity.pdbx_description
1 polymer ?
#
loop_
_entity_poly.entity_id
_entity_poly.type
_entity_poly.pdbx_seq_one_letter_code
_entity_poly.pdbx_strand_id
1 'polypeptide(L)'
;MSSIEDFKEILKHSEPLAKYSYFKIGGPAQFFLEPRNVDELQAVVLCCVENEIPVRVFGGGSNILIKDSGVQGAVIRIHDEEFGKIQIDGTTVTAGAGALLSNLVSQTVKAGLAGLEGLVGIPGTVG
;
A
#
# COMPACT_ATOMS: atom_id res chain seq x y z
N MET A 1 -0.84 -25.52 -6.78
CA MET A 1 -0.61 -24.27 -6.03
C MET A 1 -0.03 -23.29 -7.00
N SER A 2 -0.55 -22.06 -7.08
CA SER A 2 0.08 -21.01 -7.88
C SER A 2 1.44 -20.67 -7.26
N SER A 3 2.43 -20.42 -8.10
CA SER A 3 3.74 -19.97 -7.64
C SER A 3 3.72 -18.47 -7.49
N ILE A 4 4.47 -17.90 -6.54
CA ILE A 4 4.66 -16.45 -6.46
C ILE A 4 5.29 -15.88 -7.74
N GLU A 5 6.03 -16.73 -8.47
CA GLU A 5 6.63 -16.42 -9.78
C GLU A 5 5.59 -16.17 -10.89
N ASP A 6 4.34 -16.60 -10.69
CA ASP A 6 3.25 -16.36 -11.65
C ASP A 6 2.92 -14.85 -11.74
N PHE A 7 3.36 -14.04 -10.77
CA PHE A 7 3.15 -12.59 -10.69
C PHE A 7 4.34 -11.75 -11.21
N LYS A 8 5.19 -12.30 -12.08
CA LYS A 8 6.44 -11.68 -12.58
C LYS A 8 6.35 -10.21 -13.02
N GLU A 9 5.20 -9.76 -13.53
CA GLU A 9 5.01 -8.39 -14.02
C GLU A 9 4.88 -7.36 -12.88
N ILE A 10 4.50 -7.82 -11.69
CA ILE A 10 4.32 -6.98 -10.50
C ILE A 10 5.24 -7.40 -9.34
N LEU A 11 6.10 -8.42 -9.55
CA LEU A 11 7.01 -8.99 -8.57
C LEU A 11 8.44 -8.47 -8.77
N LYS A 12 9.10 -8.09 -7.67
CA LYS A 12 10.53 -7.80 -7.60
C LYS A 12 11.17 -8.61 -6.47
N HIS A 13 12.30 -9.24 -6.75
CA HIS A 13 13.08 -9.95 -5.74
C HIS A 13 14.11 -9.03 -5.09
N SER A 14 14.31 -9.21 -3.79
CA SER A 14 15.35 -8.49 -3.03
C SER A 14 15.31 -6.97 -3.19
N GLU A 15 14.10 -6.40 -3.27
CA GLU A 15 13.90 -4.98 -3.56
C GLU A 15 14.17 -4.12 -2.31
N PRO A 16 15.12 -3.15 -2.33
CA PRO A 16 15.43 -2.32 -1.17
C PRO A 16 14.28 -1.42 -0.74
N LEU A 17 13.74 -1.64 0.46
CA LEU A 17 12.57 -0.90 0.95
C LEU A 17 12.88 0.56 1.31
N ALA A 18 14.15 0.93 1.47
CA ALA A 18 14.59 2.32 1.63
C ALA A 18 14.13 3.25 0.50
N LYS A 19 13.92 2.73 -0.72
CA LYS A 19 13.38 3.54 -1.84
C LYS A 19 11.97 4.07 -1.52
N TYR A 20 11.18 3.27 -0.81
CA TYR A 20 9.75 3.49 -0.59
C TYR A 20 9.43 4.02 0.81
N SER A 21 10.25 3.72 1.81
CA SER A 21 10.02 4.20 3.17
C SER A 21 10.19 5.72 3.26
N TYR A 22 9.50 6.32 4.22
CA TYR A 22 9.54 7.76 4.45
C TYR A 22 10.91 8.21 4.97
N PHE A 23 11.47 7.45 5.91
CA PHE A 23 12.80 7.70 6.49
C PHE A 23 13.97 7.36 5.56
N LYS A 24 13.70 6.79 4.38
CA LYS A 24 14.72 6.35 3.41
C LYS A 24 15.71 5.33 3.99
N ILE A 25 15.17 4.44 4.83
CA ILE A 25 15.88 3.31 5.44
C ILE A 25 15.14 2.00 5.15
N GLY A 26 15.86 0.89 5.25
CA GLY A 26 15.29 -0.45 5.11
C GLY A 26 15.99 -1.32 4.09
N GLY A 27 16.31 -2.53 4.52
CA GLY A 27 16.89 -3.57 3.68
C GLY A 27 15.91 -4.15 2.64
N PRO A 28 16.32 -5.21 1.94
CA PRO A 28 15.54 -5.79 0.86
C PRO A 28 14.30 -6.55 1.35
N ALA A 29 13.18 -6.43 0.64
CA ALA A 29 12.09 -7.38 0.74
C ALA A 29 12.42 -8.64 -0.08
N GLN A 30 12.20 -9.83 0.48
CA GLN A 30 12.40 -11.09 -0.24
C GLN A 30 11.55 -11.13 -1.53
N PHE A 31 10.25 -10.82 -1.39
CA PHE A 31 9.34 -10.59 -2.50
C PHE A 31 8.65 -9.25 -2.30
N PHE A 32 8.73 -8.36 -3.28
CA PHE A 32 8.04 -7.08 -3.28
C PHE A 32 7.03 -7.06 -4.41
N LEU A 33 5.75 -6.84 -4.08
CA LEU A 33 4.66 -6.88 -5.04
C LEU A 33 3.91 -5.54 -5.09
N GLU A 34 3.62 -5.08 -6.30
CA GLU A 34 2.83 -3.88 -6.56
C GLU A 34 1.59 -4.26 -7.39
N PRO A 35 0.55 -4.87 -6.78
CA PRO A 35 -0.68 -5.21 -7.48
C PRO A 35 -1.34 -3.96 -8.04
N ARG A 36 -2.03 -4.11 -9.17
CA ARG A 36 -2.62 -2.98 -9.92
C ARG A 36 -4.12 -2.82 -9.68
N ASN A 37 -4.77 -3.82 -9.09
CA ASN A 37 -6.19 -3.82 -8.80
C ASN A 37 -6.52 -4.86 -7.70
N VAL A 38 -7.78 -4.88 -7.29
CA VAL A 38 -8.27 -5.77 -6.22
C VAL A 38 -8.13 -7.25 -6.58
N ASP A 39 -8.35 -7.63 -7.84
CA ASP A 39 -8.26 -9.03 -8.27
C ASP A 39 -6.81 -9.54 -8.20
N GLU A 40 -5.85 -8.73 -8.65
CA GLU A 40 -4.42 -9.04 -8.51
C GLU A 40 -4.00 -9.11 -7.04
N LEU A 41 -4.43 -8.16 -6.21
CA LEU A 41 -4.15 -8.18 -4.78
C LEU A 41 -4.70 -9.46 -4.13
N GLN A 42 -5.94 -9.84 -4.45
CA GLN A 42 -6.56 -11.05 -3.95
C GLN A 42 -5.78 -12.29 -4.39
N ALA A 43 -5.42 -12.38 -5.66
CA ALA A 43 -4.66 -13.51 -6.20
C ALA A 43 -3.28 -13.65 -5.53
N VAL A 44 -2.57 -12.54 -5.31
CA VAL A 44 -1.28 -12.53 -4.60
C VAL A 44 -1.44 -12.99 -3.16
N VAL A 45 -2.43 -12.45 -2.43
CA VAL A 45 -2.66 -12.83 -1.03
C VAL A 45 -3.02 -14.32 -0.92
N LEU A 46 -3.90 -14.82 -1.79
CA LEU A 46 -4.25 -16.25 -1.82
C LEU A 46 -3.03 -17.12 -2.11
N CYS A 47 -2.21 -16.76 -3.10
CA CYS A 47 -0.97 -17.48 -3.40
C CYS A 47 -0.02 -17.51 -2.19
N CYS A 48 0.15 -16.37 -1.50
CA CYS A 48 1.01 -16.31 -0.32
C CYS A 48 0.48 -17.20 0.80
N VAL A 49 -0.84 -17.23 1.03
CA VAL A 49 -1.47 -18.09 2.04
C VAL A 49 -1.29 -19.57 1.70
N GLU A 50 -1.54 -19.97 0.45
CA GLU A 50 -1.38 -21.36 -0.01
C GLU A 50 0.04 -21.89 0.11
N ASN A 51 1.04 -21.00 -0.05
CA ASN A 51 2.46 -21.35 0.02
C ASN A 51 3.11 -21.00 1.37
N GLU A 52 2.33 -20.64 2.39
CA GLU A 52 2.79 -20.25 3.72
C GLU A 52 3.82 -19.09 3.72
N ILE A 53 3.75 -18.20 2.74
CA ILE A 53 4.61 -17.02 2.62
C ILE A 53 4.06 -15.91 3.54
N PRO A 54 4.82 -15.42 4.54
CA PRO A 54 4.37 -14.35 5.40
C PRO A 54 4.11 -13.06 4.60
N VAL A 55 2.93 -12.45 4.80
CA VAL A 55 2.55 -11.21 4.12
C VAL A 55 2.72 -9.99 5.04
N ARG A 56 3.20 -8.89 4.47
CA ARG A 56 3.24 -7.56 5.07
C ARG A 56 2.66 -6.56 4.07
N VAL A 57 1.72 -5.74 4.50
CA VAL A 57 1.17 -4.66 3.68
C VAL A 57 2.02 -3.40 3.84
N PHE A 58 2.26 -2.70 2.73
CA PHE A 58 3.07 -1.50 2.67
C PHE A 58 2.27 -0.35 2.05
N GLY A 59 1.87 0.62 2.88
CA GLY A 59 1.23 1.85 2.42
C GLY A 59 2.25 2.94 2.06
N GLY A 60 2.07 4.14 2.63
CA GLY A 60 3.01 5.26 2.45
C GLY A 60 4.37 5.14 3.16
N GLY A 61 4.58 4.11 3.99
CA GLY A 61 5.85 3.87 4.67
C GLY A 61 6.27 4.95 5.70
N SER A 62 5.32 5.76 6.18
CA SER A 62 5.55 6.92 7.06
C SER A 62 5.72 6.59 8.54
N ASN A 63 5.32 5.39 8.98
CA ASN A 63 5.31 5.00 10.39
C ASN A 63 5.96 3.64 10.65
N ILE A 64 7.01 3.30 9.89
CA ILE A 64 7.71 2.02 10.03
C ILE A 64 9.23 2.22 10.00
N LEU A 65 9.93 1.44 10.82
CA LEU A 65 11.38 1.28 10.79
C LEU A 65 11.70 -0.12 10.29
N ILE A 66 12.45 -0.20 9.20
CA ILE A 66 12.74 -1.45 8.52
C ILE A 66 14.20 -1.79 8.75
N LYS A 67 14.49 -3.01 9.22
CA LYS A 67 15.85 -3.47 9.48
C LYS A 67 16.66 -3.53 8.18
N ASP A 68 17.96 -3.28 8.26
CA ASP A 68 18.88 -3.40 7.12
C ASP A 68 19.02 -4.84 6.61
N SER A 69 18.76 -5.82 7.48
CA SER A 69 18.68 -7.24 7.11
C SER A 69 17.50 -7.57 6.19
N GLY A 70 16.58 -6.63 5.99
CA GLY A 70 15.43 -6.80 5.12
C GLY A 70 14.22 -7.47 5.78
N VAL A 71 13.28 -7.88 4.94
CA VAL A 71 11.99 -8.47 5.32
C VAL A 71 11.81 -9.80 4.59
N GLN A 72 11.65 -10.88 5.36
CA GLN A 72 11.30 -12.20 4.82
C GLN A 72 9.82 -12.25 4.44
N GLY A 73 9.51 -13.03 3.40
CA GLY A 73 8.17 -13.14 2.83
C GLY A 73 7.81 -12.03 1.85
N ALA A 74 6.51 -11.84 1.64
CA ALA A 74 5.95 -10.90 0.69
C ALA A 74 5.64 -9.54 1.33
N VAL A 75 6.17 -8.48 0.74
CA VAL A 75 5.80 -7.10 1.02
C VAL A 75 4.93 -6.61 -0.14
N ILE A 76 3.65 -6.39 0.13
CA ILE A 76 2.67 -5.98 -0.87
C ILE A 76 2.40 -4.48 -0.70
N ARG A 77 2.79 -3.69 -1.70
CA ARG A 77 2.61 -2.24 -1.68
C ARG A 77 1.32 -1.82 -2.38
N ILE A 78 0.45 -1.14 -1.64
CA ILE A 78 -0.83 -0.63 -2.15
C ILE A 78 -0.62 0.79 -2.66
N HIS A 79 -0.30 0.92 -3.96
CA HIS A 79 0.10 2.21 -4.53
C HIS A 79 -0.56 2.55 -5.88
N ASP A 80 -1.05 1.56 -6.62
CA ASP A 80 -1.68 1.81 -7.92
C ASP A 80 -2.83 2.83 -7.82
N GLU A 81 -3.06 3.56 -8.92
CA GLU A 81 -4.11 4.59 -9.00
C GLU A 81 -5.50 4.03 -8.73
N GLU A 82 -5.75 2.74 -9.03
CA GLU A 82 -6.99 2.05 -8.68
C GLU A 82 -7.27 2.11 -7.17
N PHE A 83 -6.23 1.94 -6.36
CA PHE A 83 -6.32 2.04 -4.90
C PHE A 83 -6.30 3.48 -4.39
N GLY A 84 -6.02 4.45 -5.25
CA GLY A 84 -5.99 5.88 -4.94
C GLY A 84 -7.33 6.59 -5.10
N LYS A 85 -8.36 5.91 -5.62
CA LYS A 85 -9.67 6.49 -5.92
C LYS A 85 -10.38 7.00 -4.67
N ILE A 86 -11.02 8.15 -4.79
CA ILE A 86 -11.86 8.78 -3.78
C ILE A 86 -13.19 9.13 -4.44
N GLN A 87 -14.29 8.76 -3.80
CA GLN A 87 -15.67 9.03 -4.22
C GLN A 87 -16.41 9.72 -3.08
N ILE A 88 -17.17 10.75 -3.41
CA ILE A 88 -17.97 11.52 -2.45
C ILE A 88 -19.43 11.47 -2.92
N ASP A 89 -20.31 10.93 -2.09
CA ASP A 89 -21.75 10.88 -2.31
C ASP A 89 -22.48 11.53 -1.12
N GLY A 90 -22.88 12.80 -1.31
CA GLY A 90 -23.41 13.64 -0.23
C GLY A 90 -22.39 13.79 0.90
N THR A 91 -22.66 13.13 2.03
CA THR A 91 -21.79 13.15 3.23
C THR A 91 -21.01 11.84 3.43
N THR A 92 -21.17 10.88 2.51
CA THR A 92 -20.44 9.62 2.52
C THR A 92 -19.21 9.73 1.64
N VAL A 93 -18.05 9.33 2.18
CA VAL A 93 -16.78 9.35 1.45
C VAL A 93 -16.20 7.94 1.41
N THR A 94 -15.98 7.42 0.21
CA THR A 94 -15.31 6.14 -0.03
C THR A 94 -13.93 6.40 -0.59
N ALA A 95 -12.89 5.89 0.06
CA ALA A 95 -11.51 6.05 -0.38
C ALA A 95 -10.81 4.69 -0.43
N GLY A 96 -10.04 4.45 -1.49
CA GLY A 96 -9.19 3.28 -1.59
C GLY A 96 -8.01 3.36 -0.60
N ALA A 97 -7.48 2.20 -0.21
CA ALA A 97 -6.41 2.10 0.78
C ALA A 97 -5.10 2.79 0.35
N GLY A 98 -4.86 2.96 -0.96
CA GLY A 98 -3.69 3.66 -1.51
C GLY A 98 -3.89 5.17 -1.64
N ALA A 99 -5.08 5.70 -1.33
CA ALA A 99 -5.34 7.14 -1.41
C ALA A 99 -4.46 7.89 -0.42
N LEU A 100 -3.76 8.93 -0.91
CA LEU A 100 -2.99 9.81 -0.04
C LEU A 100 -3.94 10.52 0.93
N LEU A 101 -3.65 10.46 2.22
CA LEU A 101 -4.48 11.08 3.26
C LEU A 101 -4.63 12.59 3.01
N SER A 102 -3.57 13.26 2.57
CA SER A 102 -3.59 14.67 2.19
C SER A 102 -4.56 14.97 1.04
N ASN A 103 -4.68 14.07 0.07
CA ASN A 103 -5.62 14.22 -1.04
C ASN A 103 -7.07 14.03 -0.57
N LEU A 104 -7.32 13.04 0.29
CA LEU A 104 -8.63 12.82 0.92
C LEU A 104 -9.09 14.03 1.73
N VAL A 105 -8.22 14.58 2.58
CA VAL A 105 -8.52 15.81 3.34
C VAL A 105 -8.80 16.97 2.38
N SER A 106 -7.97 17.17 1.35
CA SER A 106 -8.18 18.27 0.40
C SER A 106 -9.51 18.15 -0.36
N GLN A 107 -9.92 16.94 -0.77
CA GLN A 107 -11.15 16.75 -1.53
C GLN A 107 -12.39 16.92 -0.66
N THR A 108 -12.38 16.40 0.57
CA THR A 108 -13.51 16.53 1.50
C THR A 108 -13.74 17.98 1.92
N VAL A 109 -12.67 18.73 2.22
CA VAL A 109 -12.75 20.17 2.50
C VAL A 109 -13.31 20.93 1.29
N LYS A 110 -12.86 20.63 0.07
CA LYS A 110 -13.39 21.26 -1.17
C LYS A 110 -14.87 20.96 -1.40
N ALA A 111 -15.34 19.79 -0.97
CA ALA A 111 -16.75 19.40 -1.04
C ALA A 111 -17.60 20.01 0.10
N GLY A 112 -17.01 20.82 0.99
CA GLY A 112 -17.70 21.42 2.13
C GLY A 112 -17.99 20.43 3.27
N LEU A 113 -17.28 19.29 3.31
CA LEU A 113 -17.40 18.30 4.36
C LEU A 113 -16.36 18.57 5.46
N ALA A 114 -16.81 18.57 6.71
CA ALA A 114 -15.97 18.66 7.90
C ALA A 114 -15.74 17.27 8.52
N GLY A 115 -14.72 17.14 9.36
CA GLY A 115 -14.35 15.95 10.13
C GLY A 115 -12.96 15.39 9.84
N LEU A 116 -12.36 15.72 8.69
CA LEU A 116 -11.02 15.23 8.30
C LEU A 116 -9.95 16.32 8.29
N GLU A 117 -10.31 17.59 8.46
CA GLU A 117 -9.39 18.73 8.45
C GLU A 117 -8.27 18.59 9.50
N GLY A 118 -8.55 17.95 10.64
CA GLY A 118 -7.56 17.69 11.69
C GLY A 118 -6.46 16.70 11.30
N LEU A 119 -6.66 15.95 10.21
CA LEU A 119 -5.66 15.00 9.68
C LEU A 119 -4.69 15.68 8.69
N VAL A 120 -4.86 16.98 8.45
CA VAL A 120 -3.95 17.73 7.58
C VAL A 120 -2.51 17.63 8.11
N GLY A 121 -1.58 17.30 7.21
CA GLY A 121 -0.17 17.15 7.54
C GLY A 121 0.24 15.78 8.05
N ILE A 122 -0.69 14.85 8.32
CA ILE A 122 -0.33 13.46 8.61
C ILE A 122 0.11 12.78 7.30
N PRO A 123 1.37 12.31 7.19
CA PRO A 123 1.87 11.65 5.99
C PRO A 123 1.37 10.21 5.93
N GLY A 124 0.98 9.74 4.75
CA GLY A 124 0.63 8.34 4.53
C GLY A 124 -0.54 8.16 3.57
N THR A 125 -0.99 6.91 3.53
CA THR A 125 -2.17 6.45 2.78
C THR A 125 -3.32 6.21 3.75
N VAL A 126 -4.54 6.03 3.23
CA VAL A 126 -5.73 5.73 4.06
C VAL A 126 -5.63 4.38 4.76
N GLY A 127 -5.11 3.35 4.07
CA GLY A 127 -4.78 2.05 4.66
C GLY A 127 -3.37 2.04 5.24
#